data_AF-A0A6C0II20-F1
#
_entry.id   AF-A0A6C0II20-F1
#
_cell.length_a   1.000
_cell.length_b   1.000
_cell.length_c   1.000
_cell.angle_alpha   90.00
_cell.angle_beta   90.00
_cell.angle_gamma   90.00
#
_symmetry.space_group_name_H-M   'P 1'
#
loop_
_entity.id
_entity.type
_entity.pdbx_description
1 polymer ?
#
loop_
_entity_poly.entity_id
_entity_poly.type
_entity_poly.pdbx_seq_one_letter_code
_entity_poly.pdbx_strand_id
1 'polypeptide(L)'
;MNTNIEISQISNHFSFQFKKKRENKKIYENKIVVYDFFSVNEAHICDKIKEIPYYSNNYNILNDYDYIKIAQVNEKQMIELNIQQNISDISDNINKYLIFKYNYDNCIEFNDFLYNLNNPKILISNLLESFSYLLVSLMKLNENNICFFNLSNETIVFSGDKPILRNFKYSLQISKLNESYICKIIEKMDNYTYKPLEIHVLYYIIKNNLDTLNDTIIHHISNNYTENLSVLSLFSQNYIDSFKKECILFLKKYVNMPKTLIIANILEYNDKWDIYSLSVLYLHIFGNISRSFSLKGTFISKLVVVLCKNILPEPSKRESLETTKEIFGSLFNDFSNWTFIHQMSCKEISKLFELL
;
A
#
# COMPACT_ATOMS: atom_id res chain seq x y z
N MET A 1 -8.31 -29.94 33.97
CA MET A 1 -8.53 -31.10 33.08
C MET A 1 -7.52 -31.02 31.96
N ASN A 2 -6.63 -32.01 31.88
CA ASN A 2 -5.53 -32.08 30.92
C ASN A 2 -6.06 -32.38 29.52
N THR A 3 -5.96 -31.42 28.60
CA THR A 3 -6.00 -31.70 27.16
C THR A 3 -4.55 -31.79 26.67
N ASN A 4 -4.06 -33.03 26.56
CA ASN A 4 -2.82 -33.35 25.89
C ASN A 4 -2.95 -32.94 24.42
N ILE A 5 -2.34 -31.82 24.06
CA ILE A 5 -2.15 -31.44 22.65
C ILE A 5 -1.03 -32.34 22.11
N GLU A 6 -1.36 -33.14 21.09
CA GLU A 6 -0.39 -33.98 20.39
C GLU A 6 0.73 -33.12 19.78
N ILE A 7 1.91 -33.16 20.39
CA ILE A 7 3.13 -32.47 19.95
C ILE A 7 3.53 -32.86 18.50
N SER A 8 3.06 -34.01 18.01
CA SER A 8 3.25 -34.48 16.63
C SER A 8 2.52 -33.62 15.58
N GLN A 9 1.52 -32.83 15.96
CA GLN A 9 0.82 -31.94 15.03
C GLN A 9 1.59 -30.63 14.79
N ILE A 10 2.37 -30.18 15.79
CA ILE A 10 3.19 -28.96 15.69
C ILE A 10 4.44 -29.24 14.84
N SER A 11 5.11 -30.38 15.02
CA SER A 11 6.31 -30.73 14.23
C SER A 11 6.00 -31.01 12.75
N ASN A 12 4.82 -31.52 12.44
CA ASN A 12 4.34 -31.69 11.06
C ASN A 12 3.95 -30.36 10.37
N HIS A 13 3.69 -29.30 11.13
CA HIS A 13 3.37 -27.97 10.58
C HIS A 13 4.60 -27.17 10.13
N PHE A 14 5.80 -27.53 10.60
CA PHE A 14 7.04 -26.79 10.31
C PHE A 14 8.02 -27.54 9.39
N SER A 15 7.67 -28.75 8.94
CA SER A 15 8.52 -29.59 8.09
C SER A 15 7.98 -29.68 6.65
N PHE A 16 7.84 -28.55 5.95
CA PHE A 16 7.62 -28.55 4.50
C PHE A 16 8.41 -27.43 3.78
N GLN A 17 9.75 -27.53 3.84
CA GLN A 17 10.62 -26.99 2.78
C GLN A 17 11.09 -28.07 1.78
N PHE A 18 10.54 -29.29 1.82
CA PHE A 18 10.83 -30.31 0.82
C PHE A 18 9.56 -30.93 0.24
N LYS A 19 9.44 -30.83 -1.09
CA LYS A 19 8.39 -31.41 -1.93
C LYS A 19 7.99 -32.82 -1.46
N LYS A 20 6.71 -33.00 -1.11
CA LYS A 20 5.99 -34.26 -1.29
C LYS A 20 4.50 -34.00 -1.48
N LYS A 21 3.99 -34.37 -2.66
CA LYS A 21 2.55 -34.54 -2.95
C LYS A 21 1.96 -35.52 -1.94
N ARG A 22 1.08 -35.06 -1.04
CA ARG A 22 0.07 -35.89 -0.36
C ARG A 22 -1.20 -35.08 -0.07
N GLU A 23 -2.31 -35.56 -0.64
CA GLU A 23 -3.73 -35.44 -0.27
C GLU A 23 -4.26 -34.09 0.25
N ASN A 24 -5.12 -33.44 -0.55
CA ASN A 24 -6.24 -32.50 -0.25
C ASN A 24 -6.29 -31.71 1.07
N LYS A 25 -5.18 -31.47 1.76
CA LYS A 25 -5.09 -30.53 2.88
C LYS A 25 -4.85 -29.15 2.30
N LYS A 26 -5.71 -28.19 2.67
CA LYS A 26 -5.46 -26.77 2.43
C LYS A 26 -4.07 -26.45 2.96
N ILE A 27 -3.22 -25.93 2.09
CA ILE A 27 -1.87 -25.49 2.44
C ILE A 27 -2.05 -24.11 3.06
N TYR A 28 -1.45 -23.90 4.24
CA TYR A 28 -1.47 -22.63 4.95
C TYR A 28 -0.06 -22.09 5.05
N GLU A 29 0.07 -20.77 4.90
CA GLU A 29 1.27 -20.05 5.27
C GLU A 29 1.10 -19.52 6.69
N ASN A 30 2.05 -19.85 7.57
CA ASN A 30 2.01 -19.46 8.97
C ASN A 30 3.08 -18.41 9.27
N LYS A 31 2.70 -17.33 9.95
CA LYS A 31 3.60 -16.25 10.35
C LYS A 31 3.47 -15.98 11.84
N ILE A 32 4.57 -15.96 12.57
CA ILE A 32 4.57 -15.55 13.99
C ILE A 32 4.77 -14.04 14.06
N VAL A 33 3.91 -13.36 14.82
CA VAL A 33 3.96 -11.90 15.02
C VAL A 33 3.89 -11.56 16.51
N VAL A 34 4.42 -10.40 16.88
CA VAL A 34 4.29 -9.87 18.24
C VAL A 34 2.85 -9.44 18.48
N TYR A 35 2.30 -9.75 19.66
CA TYR A 35 1.01 -9.23 20.09
C TYR A 35 1.14 -7.74 20.45
N ASP A 36 0.65 -6.89 19.56
CA ASP A 36 0.76 -5.45 19.66
C ASP A 36 -0.41 -4.76 18.94
N PHE A 37 -0.34 -3.43 18.88
CA PHE A 37 -1.35 -2.65 18.18
C PHE A 37 -1.54 -3.05 16.71
N PHE A 38 -0.47 -3.40 15.98
CA PHE A 38 -0.52 -3.65 14.54
C PHE A 38 -1.08 -5.02 14.20
N SER A 39 -0.68 -6.05 14.96
CA SER A 39 -1.24 -7.39 14.78
C SER A 39 -2.73 -7.43 15.13
N VAL A 40 -3.14 -6.75 16.23
CA VAL A 40 -4.56 -6.63 16.58
C VAL A 40 -5.32 -5.81 15.51
N ASN A 41 -4.72 -4.74 15.00
CA ASN A 41 -5.30 -3.95 13.92
C ASN A 41 -5.49 -4.78 12.64
N GLU A 42 -4.46 -5.52 12.21
CA GLU A 42 -4.52 -6.37 11.02
C GLU A 42 -5.61 -7.43 11.15
N ALA A 43 -5.68 -8.13 12.28
CA ALA A 43 -6.70 -9.14 12.53
C ALA A 43 -8.11 -8.55 12.43
N HIS A 44 -8.35 -7.43 13.11
CA HIS A 44 -9.65 -6.76 13.07
C HIS A 44 -10.03 -6.25 11.66
N ILE A 45 -9.08 -5.68 10.91
CA ILE A 45 -9.34 -5.25 9.52
C ILE A 45 -9.64 -6.46 8.64
N CYS A 46 -8.88 -7.54 8.76
CA CYS A 46 -9.11 -8.77 8.00
C CYS A 46 -10.48 -9.37 8.29
N ASP A 47 -10.93 -9.37 9.55
CA ASP A 47 -12.26 -9.87 9.91
C ASP A 47 -13.38 -9.05 9.25
N LYS A 48 -13.23 -7.72 9.16
CA LYS A 48 -14.16 -6.89 8.40
C LYS A 48 -14.12 -7.19 6.90
N ILE A 49 -12.93 -7.42 6.33
CA ILE A 49 -12.81 -7.75 4.90
C ILE A 49 -13.50 -9.09 4.59
N LYS A 50 -13.52 -10.05 5.52
CA LYS A 50 -14.23 -11.34 5.35
C LYS A 50 -15.73 -11.17 5.14
N GLU A 51 -16.31 -10.07 5.61
CA GLU A 51 -17.74 -9.75 5.44
C GLU A 51 -18.05 -9.28 4.00
N ILE A 52 -17.04 -8.85 3.23
CA ILE A 52 -17.20 -8.39 1.85
C ILE A 52 -17.45 -9.60 0.94
N PRO A 53 -18.52 -9.60 0.12
CA PRO A 53 -18.78 -10.70 -0.80
C PRO A 53 -17.61 -10.94 -1.78
N TYR A 54 -17.18 -12.20 -1.87
CA TYR A 54 -16.07 -12.62 -2.75
C TYR A 54 -14.75 -11.87 -2.48
N TYR A 55 -14.49 -11.50 -1.22
CA TYR A 55 -13.28 -10.78 -0.81
C TYR A 55 -11.99 -11.45 -1.30
N SER A 56 -11.94 -12.79 -1.31
CA SER A 56 -10.77 -13.59 -1.69
C SER A 56 -10.32 -13.36 -3.14
N ASN A 57 -11.18 -12.80 -4.00
CA ASN A 57 -10.78 -12.42 -5.35
C ASN A 57 -9.89 -11.17 -5.38
N ASN A 58 -9.92 -10.35 -4.33
CA ASN A 58 -9.30 -9.02 -4.31
C ASN A 58 -8.24 -8.89 -3.21
N TYR A 59 -8.32 -9.70 -2.16
CA TYR A 59 -7.51 -9.54 -0.95
C TYR A 59 -6.96 -10.89 -0.45
N ASN A 60 -5.66 -10.91 -0.17
CA ASN A 60 -5.03 -11.98 0.60
C ASN A 60 -4.95 -11.51 2.05
N ILE A 61 -5.82 -12.08 2.88
CA ILE A 61 -6.05 -11.66 4.26
C ILE A 61 -5.74 -12.78 5.25
N LEU A 62 -5.58 -12.38 6.50
CA LEU A 62 -5.48 -13.30 7.63
C LEU A 62 -6.72 -14.20 7.69
N ASN A 63 -6.55 -15.50 7.47
CA ASN A 63 -7.65 -16.46 7.55
C ASN A 63 -8.04 -16.70 9.01
N ASP A 64 -7.04 -16.91 9.86
CA ASP A 64 -7.23 -17.27 11.27
C ASP A 64 -5.99 -16.90 12.10
N TYR A 65 -6.14 -16.77 13.42
CA TYR A 65 -5.01 -16.52 14.31
C TYR A 65 -5.20 -17.16 15.69
N ASP A 66 -4.09 -17.54 16.32
CA ASP A 66 -4.07 -18.09 17.68
C ASP A 66 -2.96 -17.45 18.52
N TYR A 67 -3.12 -17.47 19.84
CA TYR A 67 -2.08 -17.06 20.79
C TYR A 67 -1.05 -18.17 20.97
N ILE A 68 0.24 -17.80 21.00
CA ILE A 68 1.33 -18.75 21.26
C ILE A 68 2.03 -18.41 22.58
N LYS A 69 2.32 -19.45 23.37
CA LYS A 69 3.29 -19.34 24.47
C LYS A 69 4.69 -19.65 23.93
N ILE A 70 5.67 -18.76 24.14
CA ILE A 70 7.05 -18.90 23.63
C ILE A 70 7.66 -20.28 23.92
N ALA A 71 7.31 -20.90 25.05
CA ALA A 71 7.74 -22.26 25.40
C ALA A 71 7.35 -23.34 24.37
N GLN A 72 6.51 -23.02 23.40
CA GLN A 72 6.06 -23.88 22.32
C GLN A 72 6.78 -23.61 20.98
N VAL A 73 7.67 -22.61 20.92
CA VAL A 73 8.40 -22.20 19.70
C VAL A 73 9.83 -22.74 19.76
N ASN A 74 10.32 -23.31 18.65
CA ASN A 74 11.67 -23.89 18.58
C ASN A 74 12.74 -22.78 18.61
N GLU A 75 13.88 -23.01 19.29
CA GLU A 75 15.01 -22.08 19.42
C GLU A 75 15.49 -21.51 18.07
N LYS A 76 15.48 -22.31 16.99
CA LYS A 76 15.87 -21.85 15.65
C LYS A 76 14.94 -20.73 15.13
N GLN A 77 13.64 -20.84 15.39
CA GLN A 77 12.63 -19.85 14.98
C GLN A 77 12.71 -18.59 15.86
N MET A 78 13.10 -18.75 17.12
CA MET A 78 13.32 -17.63 18.05
C MET A 78 14.46 -16.71 17.60
N ILE A 79 15.51 -17.30 17.00
CA ILE A 79 16.67 -16.57 16.46
C ILE A 79 16.29 -15.82 15.17
N GLU A 80 15.55 -16.46 14.24
CA GLU A 80 15.07 -15.82 13.00
C GLU A 80 14.11 -14.65 13.26
N LEU A 81 13.34 -14.71 14.35
CA LEU A 81 12.40 -13.66 14.76
C LEU A 81 13.05 -12.53 15.59
N ASN A 82 14.37 -12.55 15.81
CA ASN A 82 15.10 -11.57 16.65
C ASN A 82 14.51 -11.42 18.06
N ILE A 83 13.87 -12.48 18.60
CA ILE A 83 13.12 -12.40 19.87
C ILE A 83 14.03 -12.20 21.09
N GLN A 84 15.34 -12.47 20.96
CA GLN A 84 16.29 -12.42 22.08
C GLN A 84 16.47 -11.03 22.72
N GLN A 85 16.14 -9.92 22.03
CA GLN A 85 16.35 -8.57 22.58
C GLN A 85 15.25 -8.10 23.57
N ASN A 86 14.11 -8.77 23.67
CA ASN A 86 12.97 -8.32 24.49
C ASN A 86 12.68 -9.21 25.72
N ILE A 87 13.66 -10.01 26.16
CA ILE A 87 13.49 -10.96 27.28
C ILE A 87 13.72 -10.30 28.65
N SER A 88 14.29 -9.09 28.74
CA SER A 88 14.56 -8.45 30.04
C SER A 88 13.35 -7.84 30.74
N ASP A 89 12.24 -7.59 30.03
CA ASP A 89 11.02 -7.03 30.61
C ASP A 89 9.97 -8.14 30.81
N ILE A 90 10.18 -8.91 31.88
CA ILE A 90 9.28 -9.96 32.35
C ILE A 90 8.41 -9.38 33.45
N SER A 91 7.33 -8.71 33.07
CA SER A 91 6.15 -8.58 33.91
C SER A 91 4.86 -8.77 33.09
N ASP A 92 4.09 -9.76 33.54
CA ASP A 92 2.63 -9.95 33.48
C ASP A 92 1.84 -10.11 32.16
N ASN A 93 2.42 -10.05 30.96
CA ASN A 93 1.64 -10.35 29.74
C ASN A 93 1.89 -11.78 29.19
N ILE A 94 0.96 -12.69 29.49
CA ILE A 94 1.04 -14.14 29.18
C ILE A 94 0.97 -14.43 27.65
N ASN A 95 0.50 -13.47 26.85
CA ASN A 95 0.29 -13.62 25.41
C ASN A 95 1.18 -12.64 24.60
N LYS A 96 2.48 -12.91 24.52
CA LYS A 96 3.44 -12.03 23.81
C LYS A 96 3.38 -12.17 22.27
N TYR A 97 2.84 -13.27 21.74
CA TYR A 97 2.89 -13.58 20.30
C TYR A 97 1.58 -14.18 19.77
N LEU A 98 1.34 -13.97 18.48
CA LEU A 98 0.26 -14.57 17.70
C LEU A 98 0.85 -15.42 16.56
N ILE A 99 0.18 -16.51 16.20
CA ILE A 99 0.39 -17.19 14.92
C ILE A 99 -0.72 -16.76 13.98
N PHE A 100 -0.33 -16.17 12.86
CA PHE A 100 -1.20 -15.81 11.76
C PHE A 100 -1.21 -16.92 10.73
N LYS A 101 -2.40 -17.34 10.30
CA LYS A 101 -2.61 -18.34 9.25
C LYS A 101 -3.18 -17.64 8.03
N TYR A 102 -2.47 -17.69 6.91
CA TYR A 102 -2.94 -17.22 5.61
C TYR A 102 -3.24 -18.41 4.70
N ASN A 103 -4.19 -18.26 3.79
CA ASN A 103 -4.37 -19.25 2.73
C ASN A 103 -3.13 -19.19 1.82
N TYR A 104 -2.56 -20.36 1.53
CA TYR A 104 -1.46 -20.41 0.58
C TYR A 104 -2.02 -20.26 -0.84
N ASP A 105 -1.85 -19.07 -1.39
CA ASP A 105 -2.14 -18.78 -2.78
C ASP A 105 -0.81 -18.72 -3.54
N ASN A 106 -0.74 -19.40 -4.69
CA ASN A 106 0.41 -19.35 -5.60
C ASN A 106 0.49 -17.98 -6.28
N CYS A 107 0.79 -16.95 -5.50
CA CYS A 107 0.89 -15.58 -5.94
C CYS A 107 2.33 -15.24 -6.38
N ILE A 108 2.43 -14.30 -7.31
CA ILE A 108 3.71 -13.75 -7.79
C ILE A 108 3.80 -12.29 -7.32
N GLU A 109 4.98 -11.84 -6.91
CA GLU A 109 5.21 -10.45 -6.50
C GLU A 109 4.98 -9.47 -7.67
N PHE A 110 4.58 -8.22 -7.38
CA PHE A 110 4.25 -7.24 -8.41
C PHE A 110 5.38 -7.02 -9.43
N ASN A 111 6.61 -6.82 -8.95
CA ASN A 111 7.76 -6.59 -9.83
C ASN A 111 8.07 -7.82 -10.67
N ASP A 112 8.02 -9.02 -10.08
CA ASP A 112 8.22 -10.28 -10.79
C ASP A 112 7.16 -10.49 -11.88
N PHE A 113 5.90 -10.16 -11.58
CA PHE A 113 4.84 -10.18 -12.57
C PHE A 113 5.16 -9.24 -13.74
N LEU A 114 5.54 -7.98 -13.46
CA LEU A 114 5.88 -7.01 -14.51
C LEU A 114 7.07 -7.46 -15.37
N TYR A 115 8.15 -7.94 -14.76
CA TYR A 115 9.36 -8.35 -15.49
C TYR A 115 9.15 -9.60 -16.36
N ASN A 116 8.10 -10.37 -16.11
CA ASN A 116 7.71 -11.49 -16.97
C ASN A 116 6.93 -11.06 -18.22
N LEU A 117 6.52 -9.79 -18.34
CA LEU A 117 5.74 -9.26 -19.47
C LEU A 117 6.62 -8.64 -20.56
N ASN A 118 7.25 -9.49 -21.37
CA ASN A 118 8.20 -9.03 -22.41
C ASN A 118 7.57 -8.49 -23.70
N ASN A 119 6.24 -8.57 -23.84
CA ASN A 119 5.52 -8.09 -25.02
C ASN A 119 4.81 -6.76 -24.71
N PRO A 120 5.00 -5.68 -25.49
CA PRO A 120 4.41 -4.38 -25.19
C PRO A 120 2.89 -4.40 -25.09
N LYS A 121 2.21 -5.14 -25.98
CA LYS A 121 0.75 -5.24 -25.97
C LYS A 121 0.26 -5.93 -24.70
N ILE A 122 0.92 -7.03 -24.31
CA ILE A 122 0.58 -7.77 -23.10
C ILE A 122 0.86 -6.92 -21.86
N LEU A 123 2.01 -6.26 -21.79
CA LEU A 123 2.38 -5.36 -20.71
C LEU A 123 1.34 -4.26 -20.51
N ILE A 124 0.99 -3.54 -21.59
CA ILE A 124 0.00 -2.45 -21.52
C ILE A 124 -1.37 -2.97 -21.11
N SER A 125 -1.85 -4.09 -21.70
CA SER A 125 -3.16 -4.66 -21.32
C SER A 125 -3.21 -5.00 -19.83
N ASN A 126 -2.22 -5.76 -19.34
CA ASN A 126 -2.17 -6.19 -17.94
C ASN A 126 -2.03 -5.02 -16.97
N LEU A 127 -1.26 -3.97 -17.32
CA LEU A 127 -1.14 -2.77 -16.50
C LEU A 127 -2.47 -2.01 -16.40
N LEU A 128 -3.20 -1.88 -17.51
CA LEU A 128 -4.50 -1.20 -17.53
C LEU A 128 -5.56 -1.99 -16.76
N GLU A 129 -5.60 -3.31 -16.96
CA GLU A 129 -6.49 -4.21 -16.24
C GLU A 129 -6.18 -4.21 -14.74
N SER A 130 -4.90 -4.26 -14.37
CA SER A 130 -4.46 -4.22 -12.98
C SER A 130 -4.83 -2.90 -12.30
N PHE A 131 -4.62 -1.76 -12.96
CA PHE A 131 -5.05 -0.46 -12.45
C PHE A 131 -6.56 -0.42 -12.20
N SER A 132 -7.36 -0.88 -13.17
CA SER A 132 -8.81 -0.93 -13.07
C SER A 132 -9.28 -1.85 -11.92
N TYR A 133 -8.65 -3.01 -11.78
CA TYR A 133 -8.97 -3.98 -10.74
C TYR A 133 -8.65 -3.46 -9.34
N LEU A 134 -7.49 -2.82 -9.18
CA LEU A 134 -7.08 -2.20 -7.91
C LEU A 134 -7.97 -1.03 -7.54
N LEU A 135 -8.40 -0.20 -8.50
CA LEU A 135 -9.41 0.85 -8.25
C LEU A 135 -10.67 0.24 -7.62
N VAL A 136 -11.24 -0.79 -8.24
CA VAL A 136 -12.45 -1.47 -7.73
C VAL A 136 -12.21 -2.11 -6.36
N SER A 137 -11.02 -2.69 -6.16
CA SER A 137 -10.64 -3.31 -4.88
C SER A 137 -10.56 -2.28 -3.76
N LEU A 138 -10.00 -1.10 -4.01
CA LEU A 138 -9.91 -0.02 -3.04
C LEU A 138 -11.29 0.62 -2.78
N MET A 139 -12.13 0.78 -3.80
CA MET A 139 -13.50 1.28 -3.64
C MET A 139 -14.30 0.41 -2.65
N LYS A 140 -14.25 -0.91 -2.83
CA LYS A 140 -14.92 -1.86 -1.91
C LYS A 140 -14.41 -1.76 -0.48
N LEU A 141 -13.13 -1.48 -0.27
CA LEU A 141 -12.59 -1.25 1.08
C LEU A 141 -13.17 0.05 1.67
N ASN A 142 -13.17 1.14 0.89
CA ASN A 142 -13.72 2.43 1.32
C ASN A 142 -15.22 2.34 1.65
N GLU A 143 -16.01 1.66 0.83
CA GLU A 143 -17.44 1.36 1.08
C GLU A 143 -17.65 0.65 2.43
N ASN A 144 -16.66 -0.11 2.89
CA ASN A 144 -16.67 -0.83 4.17
C ASN A 144 -15.89 -0.10 5.28
N ASN A 145 -15.66 1.22 5.14
CA ASN A 145 -14.96 2.08 6.09
C ASN A 145 -13.52 1.62 6.39
N ILE A 146 -12.82 1.13 5.36
CA ILE A 146 -11.41 0.72 5.43
C ILE A 146 -10.63 1.53 4.40
N CYS A 147 -9.63 2.29 4.85
CA CYS A 147 -8.59 2.83 3.97
C CYS A 147 -7.39 1.87 4.00
N PHE A 148 -6.94 1.41 2.84
CA PHE A 148 -5.86 0.43 2.75
C PHE A 148 -4.56 0.99 3.30
N PHE A 149 -4.25 2.25 3.00
CA PHE A 149 -3.18 3.04 3.60
C PHE A 149 -1.82 2.34 3.63
N ASN A 150 -1.55 1.41 2.72
CA ASN A 150 -0.30 0.66 2.67
C ASN A 150 0.04 0.24 1.22
N LEU A 151 -0.43 0.99 0.23
CA LEU A 151 -0.21 0.65 -1.16
C LEU A 151 1.25 0.84 -1.57
N SER A 152 1.86 -0.22 -2.08
CA SER A 152 3.18 -0.26 -2.72
C SER A 152 3.25 -1.47 -3.65
N ASN A 153 4.34 -1.61 -4.40
CA ASN A 153 4.62 -2.82 -5.17
C ASN A 153 4.78 -4.07 -4.27
N GLU A 154 5.22 -3.93 -3.02
CA GLU A 154 5.39 -5.05 -2.07
C GLU A 154 4.06 -5.55 -1.48
N THR A 155 3.02 -4.71 -1.49
CA THR A 155 1.69 -5.04 -0.94
C THR A 155 0.68 -5.44 -2.00
N ILE A 156 1.11 -5.51 -3.26
CA ILE A 156 0.34 -6.04 -4.38
C ILE A 156 1.00 -7.33 -4.85
N VAL A 157 0.21 -8.38 -5.00
CA VAL A 157 0.65 -9.65 -5.60
C VAL A 157 -0.32 -10.09 -6.68
N PHE A 158 0.09 -10.99 -7.56
CA PHE A 158 -0.74 -11.48 -8.65
C PHE A 158 -1.09 -12.96 -8.47
N SER A 159 -2.39 -13.27 -8.49
CA SER A 159 -2.89 -14.65 -8.63
C SER A 159 -3.36 -14.84 -10.07
N GLY A 160 -2.50 -15.46 -10.89
CA GLY A 160 -2.64 -15.41 -12.34
C GLY A 160 -2.36 -14.00 -12.86
N ASP A 161 -3.34 -13.40 -13.54
CA ASP A 161 -3.31 -12.03 -14.07
C ASP A 161 -4.00 -11.01 -13.15
N LYS A 162 -4.60 -11.45 -12.03
CA LYS A 162 -5.37 -10.58 -11.14
C LYS A 162 -4.52 -10.05 -10.00
N PRO A 163 -4.44 -8.71 -9.82
CA PRO A 163 -3.77 -8.15 -8.66
C PRO A 163 -4.62 -8.34 -7.40
N ILE A 164 -3.94 -8.63 -6.30
CA ILE A 164 -4.50 -8.89 -4.98
C ILE A 164 -3.74 -8.02 -3.97
N LEU A 165 -4.48 -7.33 -3.11
CA LEU A 165 -3.89 -6.56 -2.00
C LEU A 165 -3.61 -7.48 -0.81
N ARG A 166 -2.48 -7.28 -0.15
CA ARG A 166 -2.09 -8.00 1.07
C ARG A 166 -1.50 -7.05 2.12
N ASN A 167 -1.20 -7.57 3.31
CA ASN A 167 -0.49 -6.85 4.38
C ASN A 167 -1.26 -5.62 4.89
N PHE A 168 -2.35 -5.89 5.62
CA PHE A 168 -3.31 -4.90 6.13
C PHE A 168 -2.90 -4.28 7.49
N LYS A 169 -1.67 -4.51 7.96
CA LYS A 169 -1.21 -4.05 9.28
C LYS A 169 -1.33 -2.55 9.51
N TYR A 170 -1.15 -1.75 8.47
CA TYR A 170 -1.24 -0.29 8.52
C TYR A 170 -2.56 0.25 7.95
N SER A 171 -3.46 -0.63 7.52
CA SER A 171 -4.79 -0.21 7.07
C SER A 171 -5.58 0.40 8.22
N LEU A 172 -6.43 1.36 7.87
CA LEU A 172 -7.13 2.21 8.81
C LEU A 172 -8.61 1.86 8.82
N GLN A 173 -9.15 1.60 10.00
CA GLN A 173 -10.59 1.59 10.18
C GLN A 173 -11.09 3.02 10.34
N ILE A 174 -11.70 3.56 9.29
CA ILE A 174 -12.15 4.97 9.23
C ILE A 174 -13.10 5.31 10.37
N SER A 175 -14.02 4.40 10.71
CA SER A 175 -14.99 4.61 11.80
C SER A 175 -14.35 4.73 13.20
N LYS A 176 -13.08 4.38 13.37
CA LYS A 176 -12.32 4.50 14.62
C LYS A 176 -11.20 5.54 14.52
N LEU A 177 -11.00 6.14 13.35
CA LEU A 177 -9.86 7.01 13.06
C LEU A 177 -9.93 8.28 13.90
N ASN A 178 -8.90 8.48 14.72
CA ASN A 178 -8.72 9.63 15.58
C ASN A 178 -7.22 9.90 15.78
N GLU A 179 -6.89 10.96 16.52
CA GLU A 179 -5.50 11.34 16.79
C GLU A 179 -4.67 10.19 17.40
N SER A 180 -5.19 9.51 18.43
CA SER A 180 -4.45 8.42 19.09
C SER A 180 -4.15 7.26 18.14
N TYR A 181 -5.12 6.89 17.31
CA TYR A 181 -4.97 5.83 16.31
C TYR A 181 -3.90 6.22 15.28
N ILE A 182 -4.06 7.37 14.61
CA ILE A 182 -3.15 7.75 13.54
C ILE A 182 -1.73 7.98 14.06
N CYS A 183 -1.56 8.50 15.29
CA CYS A 183 -0.24 8.64 15.92
C CYS A 183 0.49 7.30 16.03
N LYS A 184 -0.17 6.24 16.49
CA LYS A 184 0.44 4.90 16.56
C LYS A 184 0.90 4.41 15.20
N ILE A 185 0.09 4.62 14.15
CA ILE A 185 0.43 4.23 12.78
C ILE A 185 1.66 4.99 12.28
N ILE A 186 1.64 6.32 12.40
CA ILE A 186 2.72 7.22 11.94
C ILE A 186 4.03 6.98 12.71
N GLU A 187 3.96 6.65 14.00
CA GLU A 187 5.13 6.36 14.82
C GLU A 187 5.92 5.12 14.39
N LYS A 188 5.28 4.16 13.72
CA LYS A 188 5.93 2.90 13.30
C LYS A 188 6.11 2.76 11.80
N MET A 189 5.44 3.60 11.02
CA MET A 189 5.67 3.67 9.59
C MET A 189 7.04 4.26 9.28
N ASP A 190 7.76 3.58 8.40
CA ASP A 190 9.11 3.87 7.94
C ASP A 190 9.13 4.30 6.46
N ASN A 191 8.16 3.83 5.67
CA ASN A 191 8.03 4.16 4.26
C ASN A 191 6.90 5.18 4.00
N TYR A 192 7.27 6.33 3.43
CA TYR A 192 6.35 7.41 3.04
C TYR A 192 6.31 7.67 1.53
N THR A 193 6.93 6.83 0.70
CA THR A 193 7.07 7.05 -0.76
C THR A 193 5.76 7.28 -1.48
N TYR A 194 4.69 6.58 -1.07
CA TYR A 194 3.37 6.68 -1.69
C TYR A 194 2.38 7.51 -0.86
N LYS A 195 2.86 8.31 0.10
CA LYS A 195 2.01 9.08 1.01
C LYS A 195 1.82 10.53 0.53
N PRO A 196 0.61 11.09 0.67
CA PRO A 196 0.35 12.45 0.25
C PRO A 196 0.94 13.46 1.23
N LEU A 197 1.13 14.69 0.77
CA LEU A 197 1.76 15.80 1.52
C LEU A 197 1.21 15.93 2.95
N GLU A 198 -0.10 15.85 3.14
CA GLU A 198 -0.73 15.96 4.46
C GLU A 198 -0.29 14.86 5.43
N ILE A 199 0.05 13.67 4.96
CA ILE A 199 0.59 12.60 5.82
C ILE A 199 2.05 12.90 6.21
N HIS A 200 2.83 13.56 5.35
CA HIS A 200 4.16 14.05 5.72
C HIS A 200 4.08 15.13 6.81
N VAL A 201 3.02 15.95 6.81
CA VAL A 201 2.76 16.90 7.91
C VAL A 201 2.50 16.17 9.22
N LEU A 202 1.64 15.14 9.21
CA LEU A 202 1.39 14.30 10.38
C LEU A 202 2.70 13.70 10.91
N TYR A 203 3.50 13.10 10.03
CA TYR A 203 4.82 12.57 10.37
C TYR A 203 5.67 13.61 11.09
N TYR A 204 5.80 14.81 10.51
CA TYR A 204 6.68 15.84 11.06
C TYR A 204 6.21 16.33 12.43
N ILE A 205 4.91 16.60 12.60
CA ILE A 205 4.34 17.07 13.87
C ILE A 205 4.44 15.99 14.96
N ILE A 206 4.14 14.74 14.62
CA ILE A 206 4.12 13.62 15.57
C ILE A 206 5.54 13.25 15.99
N LYS A 207 6.46 13.05 15.03
CA LYS A 207 7.83 12.61 15.32
C LYS A 207 8.68 13.66 16.03
N ASN A 208 8.47 14.93 15.73
CA ASN A 208 9.20 16.03 16.38
C ASN A 208 8.45 16.60 17.60
N ASN A 209 7.32 16.00 17.98
CA ASN A 209 6.47 16.42 19.10
C ASN A 209 6.17 17.94 19.08
N LEU A 210 5.69 18.44 17.93
CA LEU A 210 5.40 19.85 17.75
C LEU A 210 3.95 20.16 18.14
N ASP A 211 3.72 21.28 18.81
CA ASP A 211 2.36 21.74 19.15
C ASP A 211 1.68 22.50 18.00
N THR A 212 2.46 23.04 17.07
CA THR A 212 2.00 23.83 15.92
C THR A 212 3.06 23.85 14.81
N LEU A 213 2.69 24.34 13.63
CA LEU A 213 3.60 24.64 12.53
C LEU A 213 3.90 26.15 12.43
N ASN A 214 5.10 26.47 11.96
CA ASN A 214 5.47 27.82 11.53
C ASN A 214 5.88 27.79 10.04
N ASP A 215 6.11 28.97 9.47
CA ASP A 215 6.42 29.12 8.05
C ASP A 215 7.70 28.38 7.65
N THR A 216 8.76 28.45 8.47
CA THR A 216 10.02 27.73 8.24
C THR A 216 9.81 26.21 8.14
N ILE A 217 8.99 25.64 9.03
CA ILE A 217 8.68 24.21 9.03
C ILE A 217 7.87 23.84 7.78
N ILE A 218 6.90 24.66 7.38
CA ILE A 218 6.11 24.42 6.16
C ILE A 218 7.00 24.39 4.92
N HIS A 219 7.93 25.33 4.82
CA HIS A 219 8.92 25.35 3.75
C HIS A 219 9.79 24.09 3.77
N HIS A 220 10.25 23.66 4.95
CA HIS A 220 11.05 22.44 5.08
C HIS A 220 10.27 21.18 4.66
N ILE A 221 9.04 20.99 5.15
CA ILE A 221 8.18 19.85 4.78
C ILE A 221 7.93 19.85 3.26
N SER A 222 7.59 21.00 2.69
CA SER A 222 7.31 21.12 1.26
C SER A 222 8.54 20.79 0.41
N ASN A 223 9.72 21.32 0.78
CA ASN A 223 10.97 21.03 0.09
C ASN A 223 11.26 19.52 0.12
N ASN A 224 11.29 18.94 1.32
CA ASN A 224 11.61 17.54 1.55
C ASN A 224 10.64 16.61 0.79
N TYR A 225 9.34 16.89 0.85
CA TYR A 225 8.32 16.14 0.11
C TYR A 225 8.56 16.19 -1.41
N THR A 226 8.77 17.39 -1.97
CA THR A 226 8.98 17.51 -3.43
C THR A 226 10.29 16.90 -3.92
N GLU A 227 11.35 16.95 -3.12
CA GLU A 227 12.66 16.37 -3.47
C GLU A 227 12.62 14.83 -3.45
N ASN A 228 11.77 14.24 -2.61
CA ASN A 228 11.65 12.79 -2.48
C ASN A 228 10.50 12.17 -3.28
N LEU A 229 9.62 12.98 -3.89
CA LEU A 229 8.55 12.48 -4.74
C LEU A 229 9.09 12.13 -6.14
N SER A 230 9.57 10.90 -6.31
CA SER A 230 10.31 10.43 -7.50
C SER A 230 9.59 10.66 -8.83
N VAL A 231 8.25 10.59 -8.85
CA VAL A 231 7.43 10.83 -10.04
C VAL A 231 7.58 12.26 -10.58
N LEU A 232 8.00 13.23 -9.75
CA LEU A 232 8.24 14.60 -10.22
C LEU A 232 9.39 14.70 -11.22
N SER A 233 10.33 13.75 -11.22
CA SER A 233 11.43 13.69 -12.19
C SER A 233 10.96 13.49 -13.65
N LEU A 234 9.69 13.13 -13.85
CA LEU A 234 9.07 12.99 -15.16
C LEU A 234 8.66 14.34 -15.78
N PHE A 235 8.68 15.43 -15.01
CA PHE A 235 8.18 16.74 -15.43
C PHE A 235 9.30 17.78 -15.57
N SER A 236 8.97 18.91 -16.19
CA SER A 236 9.90 20.03 -16.34
C SER A 236 10.16 20.73 -15.00
N GLN A 237 11.32 21.38 -14.88
CA GLN A 237 11.65 22.14 -13.67
C GLN A 237 10.58 23.19 -13.32
N ASN A 238 10.02 23.86 -14.32
CA ASN A 238 8.94 24.83 -14.11
C ASN A 238 7.70 24.21 -13.46
N TYR A 239 7.35 22.96 -13.84
CA TYR A 239 6.24 22.24 -13.21
C TYR A 239 6.57 21.90 -11.76
N ILE A 240 7.78 21.38 -11.49
CA ILE A 240 8.25 21.04 -10.14
C ILE A 240 8.22 22.28 -9.23
N ASP A 241 8.70 23.42 -9.72
CA ASP A 241 8.69 24.68 -8.99
C ASP A 241 7.27 25.17 -8.69
N SER A 242 6.34 25.00 -9.64
CA SER A 242 4.92 25.31 -9.44
C SER A 242 4.29 24.38 -8.40
N PHE A 243 4.52 23.08 -8.50
CA PHE A 243 4.01 22.07 -7.58
C PHE A 243 4.50 22.33 -6.15
N LYS A 244 5.77 22.70 -6.00
CA LYS A 244 6.37 23.10 -4.72
C LYS A 244 5.72 24.35 -4.13
N LYS A 245 5.42 25.36 -4.95
CA LYS A 245 4.67 26.55 -4.51
C LYS A 245 3.26 26.19 -4.05
N GLU A 246 2.59 25.26 -4.75
CA GLU A 246 1.27 24.76 -4.33
C GLU A 246 1.31 24.01 -3.01
N CYS A 247 2.36 23.21 -2.76
CA CYS A 247 2.57 22.56 -1.46
C CYS A 247 2.63 23.60 -0.33
N ILE A 248 3.48 24.62 -0.49
CA ILE A 248 3.64 25.69 0.51
C ILE A 248 2.31 26.42 0.71
N LEU A 249 1.63 26.80 -0.38
CA LEU A 249 0.35 27.52 -0.33
C LEU A 249 -0.72 26.72 0.43
N PHE A 250 -0.85 25.42 0.12
CA PHE A 250 -1.80 24.54 0.80
C PHE A 250 -1.53 24.45 2.30
N LEU A 251 -0.26 24.34 2.70
CA LEU A 251 0.13 24.16 4.10
C LEU A 251 0.04 25.45 4.94
N LYS A 252 0.04 26.64 4.32
CA LYS A 252 -0.05 27.93 5.05
C LYS A 252 -1.25 28.04 5.98
N LYS A 253 -2.35 27.34 5.68
CA LYS A 253 -3.53 27.30 6.56
C LYS A 253 -3.27 26.69 7.94
N TYR A 254 -2.18 25.94 8.10
CA TYR A 254 -1.80 25.30 9.36
C TYR A 254 -0.81 26.11 10.21
N VAL A 255 -0.36 27.29 9.74
CA VAL A 255 0.52 28.16 10.54
C VAL A 255 -0.18 28.58 11.82
N ASN A 256 0.50 28.39 12.96
CA ASN A 256 -0.01 28.70 14.31
C ASN A 256 -1.31 27.95 14.68
N MET A 257 -1.68 26.92 13.92
CA MET A 257 -2.83 26.08 14.24
C MET A 257 -2.41 25.00 15.26
N PRO A 258 -3.19 24.78 16.34
CA PRO A 258 -2.93 23.70 17.30
C PRO A 258 -2.84 22.32 16.62
N LYS A 259 -1.90 21.49 17.05
CA LYS A 259 -1.67 20.12 16.57
C LYS A 259 -2.96 19.32 16.43
N THR A 260 -3.81 19.33 17.45
CA THR A 260 -5.06 18.57 17.47
C THR A 260 -6.00 18.96 16.32
N LEU A 261 -6.08 20.27 16.01
CA LEU A 261 -6.87 20.78 14.88
C LEU A 261 -6.21 20.48 13.53
N ILE A 262 -4.88 20.55 13.44
CA ILE A 262 -4.16 20.14 12.22
C ILE A 262 -4.45 18.67 11.92
N ILE A 263 -4.32 17.80 12.92
CA ILE A 263 -4.58 16.36 12.77
C ILE A 263 -6.04 16.15 12.35
N ALA A 264 -7.02 16.72 13.06
CA ALA A 264 -8.42 16.59 12.71
C ALA A 264 -8.71 17.00 11.25
N ASN A 265 -8.22 18.18 10.83
CA ASN A 265 -8.37 18.68 9.47
C ASN A 265 -7.74 17.76 8.40
N ILE A 266 -6.65 17.06 8.72
CA ILE A 266 -6.01 16.12 7.80
C ILE A 266 -6.82 14.83 7.71
N LEU A 267 -7.33 14.32 8.83
CA LEU A 267 -8.12 13.10 8.88
C LEU A 267 -9.43 13.19 8.08
N GLU A 268 -9.95 14.40 7.85
CA GLU A 268 -11.14 14.64 6.99
C GLU A 268 -10.93 14.18 5.54
N TYR A 269 -9.69 14.13 5.05
CA TYR A 269 -9.37 13.75 3.66
C TYR A 269 -8.95 12.29 3.49
N ASN A 270 -9.32 11.42 4.43
CA ASN A 270 -8.93 10.00 4.42
C ASN A 270 -9.38 9.25 3.15
N ASP A 271 -10.48 9.68 2.52
CA ASP A 271 -11.01 9.13 1.28
C ASP A 271 -10.08 9.38 0.06
N LYS A 272 -9.13 10.32 0.18
CA LYS A 272 -8.18 10.67 -0.90
C LYS A 272 -6.84 9.96 -0.81
N TRP A 273 -6.54 9.25 0.28
CA TRP A 273 -5.19 8.71 0.49
C TRP A 273 -4.88 7.52 -0.42
N ASP A 274 -5.82 6.60 -0.58
CA ASP A 274 -5.60 5.41 -1.42
C ASP A 274 -5.53 5.74 -2.91
N ILE A 275 -6.37 6.67 -3.38
CA ILE A 275 -6.30 7.13 -4.78
C ILE A 275 -5.00 7.88 -5.05
N TYR A 276 -4.50 8.67 -4.09
CA TYR A 276 -3.19 9.29 -4.19
C TYR A 276 -2.10 8.21 -4.34
N SER A 277 -2.06 7.23 -3.43
CA SER A 277 -1.02 6.19 -3.44
C SER A 277 -1.05 5.37 -4.74
N LEU A 278 -2.26 5.00 -5.21
CA LEU A 278 -2.43 4.29 -6.47
C LEU A 278 -1.96 5.13 -7.65
N SER A 279 -2.26 6.43 -7.62
CA SER A 279 -1.86 7.34 -8.69
C SER A 279 -0.35 7.56 -8.71
N VAL A 280 0.33 7.66 -7.58
CA VAL A 280 1.80 7.72 -7.55
C VAL A 280 2.42 6.44 -8.12
N LEU A 281 1.96 5.26 -7.69
CA LEU A 281 2.46 3.97 -8.18
C LEU A 281 2.32 3.86 -9.71
N TYR A 282 1.12 4.11 -10.24
CA TYR A 282 0.87 3.98 -11.67
C TYR A 282 1.39 5.15 -12.50
N LEU A 283 1.56 6.34 -11.93
CA LEU A 283 2.24 7.45 -12.60
C LEU A 283 3.72 7.14 -12.80
N HIS A 284 4.36 6.48 -11.83
CA HIS A 284 5.72 6.00 -12.00
C HIS A 284 5.84 5.05 -13.20
N ILE A 285 4.89 4.13 -13.35
CA ILE A 285 4.87 3.15 -14.45
C ILE A 285 4.50 3.81 -15.79
N PHE A 286 3.29 4.38 -15.90
CA PHE A 286 2.79 4.95 -17.15
C PHE A 286 3.54 6.21 -17.58
N GLY A 287 4.08 6.98 -16.63
CA GLY A 287 4.92 8.13 -16.91
C GLY A 287 6.24 7.73 -17.55
N ASN A 288 6.92 6.70 -17.01
CA ASN A 288 8.12 6.15 -17.63
C ASN A 288 7.82 5.50 -19.00
N ILE A 289 6.71 4.78 -19.15
CA ILE A 289 6.27 4.28 -20.46
C ILE A 289 6.07 5.44 -21.44
N SER A 290 5.31 6.47 -21.05
CA SER A 290 5.03 7.61 -21.91
C SER A 290 6.31 8.35 -22.34
N ARG A 291 7.30 8.44 -21.44
CA ARG A 291 8.60 9.08 -21.69
C ARG A 291 9.48 8.23 -22.61
N SER A 292 9.66 6.95 -22.28
CA SER A 292 10.54 6.02 -23.02
C SER A 292 10.10 5.83 -24.47
N PHE A 293 8.78 5.82 -24.72
CA PHE A 293 8.22 5.63 -26.06
C PHE A 293 7.68 6.92 -26.71
N SER A 294 7.90 8.09 -26.09
CA SER A 294 7.46 9.40 -26.62
C SER A 294 5.96 9.48 -26.99
N LEU A 295 5.08 8.91 -26.15
CA LEU A 295 3.68 8.60 -26.47
C LEU A 295 2.71 9.81 -26.40
N LYS A 296 3.07 10.96 -26.96
CA LYS A 296 2.22 12.16 -26.93
C LYS A 296 0.87 11.92 -27.62
N GLY A 297 -0.22 12.35 -26.98
CA GLY A 297 -1.59 12.26 -27.54
C GLY A 297 -2.22 10.86 -27.50
N THR A 298 -1.50 9.86 -26.99
CA THR A 298 -2.00 8.49 -26.83
C THR A 298 -2.87 8.35 -25.58
N PHE A 299 -3.56 7.21 -25.47
CA PHE A 299 -4.27 6.81 -24.26
C PHE A 299 -3.39 6.94 -23.01
N ILE A 300 -2.15 6.43 -23.05
CA ILE A 300 -1.22 6.45 -21.92
C ILE A 300 -0.92 7.89 -21.47
N SER A 301 -0.67 8.79 -22.41
CA SER A 301 -0.43 10.21 -22.06
C SER A 301 -1.66 10.89 -21.45
N LYS A 302 -2.87 10.53 -21.88
CA LYS A 302 -4.11 11.03 -21.28
C LYS A 302 -4.34 10.45 -19.88
N LEU A 303 -4.05 9.17 -19.69
CA LEU A 303 -4.12 8.53 -18.37
C LEU A 303 -3.11 9.16 -17.39
N VAL A 304 -1.88 9.43 -17.83
CA VAL A 304 -0.89 10.16 -17.04
C VAL A 304 -1.45 11.49 -16.52
N VAL A 305 -2.18 12.25 -17.35
CA VAL A 305 -2.81 13.52 -16.93
C VAL A 305 -3.85 13.30 -15.82
N VAL A 306 -4.65 12.22 -15.89
CA VAL A 306 -5.60 11.85 -14.83
C VAL A 306 -4.86 11.54 -13.53
N LEU A 307 -3.81 10.72 -13.59
CA LEU A 307 -3.00 10.36 -12.42
C LEU A 307 -2.31 11.59 -11.79
N CYS A 308 -1.84 12.53 -12.62
CA CYS A 308 -1.27 13.80 -12.14
C CYS A 308 -2.25 14.61 -11.29
N LYS A 309 -3.54 14.62 -11.67
CA LYS A 309 -4.57 15.34 -10.90
C LYS A 309 -4.73 14.74 -9.50
N ASN A 310 -4.57 13.43 -9.37
CA ASN A 310 -4.74 12.73 -8.10
C ASN A 310 -3.53 12.81 -7.17
N ILE A 311 -2.40 13.37 -7.62
CA ILE A 311 -1.23 13.64 -6.79
C ILE A 311 -1.09 15.11 -6.37
N LEU A 312 -2.09 15.96 -6.68
CA LEU A 312 -2.04 17.38 -6.33
C LEU A 312 -1.88 17.58 -4.82
N PRO A 313 -1.14 18.63 -4.37
CA PRO A 313 -0.86 18.82 -2.96
C PRO A 313 -2.11 19.01 -2.11
N GLU A 314 -3.11 19.71 -2.65
CA GLU A 314 -4.39 19.94 -1.98
C GLU A 314 -5.37 18.77 -2.22
N PRO A 315 -5.81 18.05 -1.16
CA PRO A 315 -6.62 16.84 -1.32
C PRO A 315 -7.99 17.08 -1.97
N SER A 316 -8.61 18.25 -1.75
CA SER A 316 -9.91 18.61 -2.32
C SER A 316 -9.90 18.74 -3.85
N LYS A 317 -8.71 18.88 -4.47
CA LYS A 317 -8.53 18.93 -5.93
C LYS A 317 -8.34 17.55 -6.57
N ARG A 318 -8.14 16.51 -5.75
CA ARG A 318 -7.99 15.12 -6.19
C ARG A 318 -9.37 14.51 -6.45
N GLU A 319 -9.45 13.64 -7.44
CA GLU A 319 -10.68 12.89 -7.69
C GLU A 319 -10.89 11.81 -6.63
N SER A 320 -12.12 11.34 -6.47
CA SER A 320 -12.37 10.10 -5.72
C SER A 320 -11.99 8.87 -6.56
N LEU A 321 -12.03 7.69 -5.95
CA LEU A 321 -11.83 6.42 -6.66
C LEU A 321 -12.94 6.20 -7.70
N GLU A 322 -14.18 6.52 -7.37
CA GLU A 322 -15.37 6.41 -8.23
C GLU A 322 -15.20 7.29 -9.47
N THR A 323 -14.93 8.59 -9.26
CA THR A 323 -14.76 9.53 -10.38
C THR A 323 -13.55 9.14 -11.23
N THR A 324 -12.45 8.69 -10.63
CA THR A 324 -11.29 8.21 -11.40
C THR A 324 -11.64 7.00 -12.26
N LYS A 325 -12.42 6.06 -11.74
CA LYS A 325 -12.88 4.88 -12.48
C LYS A 325 -13.79 5.27 -13.65
N GLU A 326 -14.69 6.23 -13.45
CA GLU A 326 -15.56 6.74 -14.51
C GLU A 326 -14.75 7.43 -15.63
N ILE A 327 -13.82 8.31 -15.26
CA ILE A 327 -12.92 8.99 -16.20
C ILE A 327 -12.08 7.96 -16.96
N PHE A 328 -11.52 6.96 -16.27
CA PHE A 328 -10.76 5.88 -16.91
C PHE A 328 -11.62 5.08 -17.89
N GLY A 329 -12.86 4.74 -17.49
CA GLY A 329 -13.79 4.00 -18.35
C GLY A 329 -14.18 4.78 -19.60
N SER A 330 -14.52 6.07 -19.46
CA SER A 330 -14.80 6.95 -20.61
C SER A 330 -13.56 7.07 -21.50
N LEU A 331 -12.39 7.34 -20.93
CA LEU A 331 -11.15 7.41 -21.68
C LEU A 331 -10.87 6.13 -22.48
N PHE A 332 -11.14 4.96 -21.89
CA PHE A 332 -10.89 3.66 -22.54
C PHE A 332 -11.87 3.40 -23.68
N ASN A 333 -13.16 3.70 -23.47
CA ASN A 333 -14.20 3.48 -24.47
C ASN A 333 -14.11 4.47 -25.64
N ASP A 334 -13.76 5.72 -25.37
CA ASP A 334 -13.73 6.78 -26.37
C ASP A 334 -12.43 6.78 -27.19
N PHE A 335 -11.39 6.08 -26.74
CA PHE A 335 -10.10 6.07 -27.41
C PHE A 335 -10.02 4.98 -28.47
N SER A 336 -9.95 5.40 -29.74
CA SER A 336 -9.97 4.50 -30.90
C SER A 336 -8.58 4.14 -31.45
N ASN A 337 -7.56 4.98 -31.25
CA ASN A 337 -6.27 4.83 -31.92
C ASN A 337 -5.22 4.09 -31.07
N TRP A 338 -5.30 2.75 -31.05
CA TRP A 338 -4.33 1.89 -30.35
C TRP A 338 -3.06 1.56 -31.14
N THR A 339 -2.85 2.20 -32.30
CA THR A 339 -1.71 1.89 -33.19
C THR A 339 -0.35 2.16 -32.54
N PHE A 340 -0.28 3.03 -31.53
CA PHE A 340 0.95 3.35 -30.80
C PHE A 340 1.57 2.11 -30.11
N ILE A 341 0.76 1.12 -29.72
CA ILE A 341 1.26 -0.12 -29.09
C ILE A 341 2.16 -0.89 -30.07
N HIS A 342 1.85 -0.86 -31.37
CA HIS A 342 2.66 -1.54 -32.39
C HIS A 342 4.00 -0.86 -32.65
N GLN A 343 4.15 0.39 -32.22
CA GLN A 343 5.39 1.16 -32.38
C GLN A 343 6.37 0.90 -31.23
N MET A 344 5.93 0.25 -30.14
CA MET A 344 6.77 -0.07 -28.98
C MET A 344 7.65 -1.29 -29.29
N SER A 345 8.97 -1.14 -29.19
CA SER A 345 9.88 -2.27 -29.40
C SER A 345 10.15 -3.06 -28.11
N CYS A 346 10.36 -4.38 -28.22
CA CYS A 346 10.73 -5.21 -27.06
C CYS A 346 12.09 -4.80 -26.46
N LYS A 347 13.00 -4.23 -27.25
CA LYS A 347 14.31 -3.73 -26.78
C LYS A 347 14.16 -2.54 -25.84
N GLU A 348 13.19 -1.66 -26.10
CA GLU A 348 12.90 -0.51 -25.24
C GLU A 348 12.21 -0.93 -23.93
N ILE A 349 11.51 -2.06 -23.90
CA ILE A 349 10.93 -2.62 -22.66
C ILE A 349 12.01 -3.02 -21.68
N SER A 350 13.10 -3.65 -22.13
CA SER A 350 14.21 -4.00 -21.23
C SER A 350 14.82 -2.75 -20.57
N LYS A 351 14.94 -1.64 -21.32
CA LYS A 351 15.38 -0.35 -20.77
C LYS A 351 14.35 0.28 -19.84
N LEU A 352 13.06 0.11 -20.13
CA LEU A 352 11.99 0.57 -19.25
C LEU A 352 12.08 -0.10 -17.88
N PHE A 353 12.38 -1.40 -17.83
CA PHE A 353 12.52 -2.14 -16.57
C PHE A 353 13.71 -1.71 -15.72
N GLU A 354 14.72 -1.05 -16.29
CA GLU A 354 15.80 -0.42 -15.50
C GLU A 354 15.34 0.88 -14.82
N LEU A 355 14.21 1.45 -15.24
CA LEU A 355 13.64 2.70 -14.73
C LEU A 355 12.46 2.48 -13.75
N LEU A 356 11.96 1.24 -13.65
CA LEU A 356 10.86 0.80 -12.79
C LEU A 356 11.42 -0.05 -11.64
#